data_AF-A0A254NJT9-F1
#
_entry.id   AF-A0A254NJT9-F1
#
_cell.length_a   1.000
_cell.length_b   1.000
_cell.length_c   1.000
_cell.angle_alpha   90.00
_cell.angle_beta   90.00
_cell.angle_gamma   90.00
#
_symmetry.space_group_name_H-M   'P 1'
#
loop_
_entity.id
_entity.type
_entity.pdbx_description
1 polymer ?
#
loop_
_entity_poly.entity_id
_entity_poly.type
_entity_poly.pdbx_seq_one_letter_code
_entity_poly.pdbx_strand_id
1 'polypeptide(L)'
;MFTPEQVKPFITHADPLVSNAAIVFLAETYNYPKDAAALVLEKLVAAPDKQDVYLHRARSFPQTPITVQAMLHLFKAGMVTGNARIFLSYMLLGSSPELLKPVLKQIQEIDEDWYEEAAQRVRISELGDDEIRSLLNEETRKNSGRDYGDIDYDLLDFLLSELIERELLQPRETMDELQELYTQDPTNIRTIYLIQAASKLKIAYVLPLLYDALKSDNDLLAEQAADALVRMGSDEVIEYLVKMYNEEKDGFLLLAIADIFARILLPSSEEALIALLEKEDHFTRIAKLADSLCRLGSENAVPVVQELVKIGYDKDYVELKESIYASCVMQGRMLPELDQWRREIAEEDEAREKRLRG
;
A
#
# COMPACT_ATOMS: atom_id res chain seq x y z
N MET A 1 15.74 -8.64 9.11
CA MET A 1 14.51 -8.12 8.49
C MET A 1 13.29 -8.24 9.40
N PHE A 2 12.32 -7.35 9.19
CA PHE A 2 11.01 -7.38 9.81
C PHE A 2 10.09 -8.46 9.25
N THR A 3 9.19 -8.93 10.11
CA THR A 3 8.00 -9.70 9.74
C THR A 3 6.73 -8.95 10.17
N PRO A 4 5.56 -9.21 9.56
CA PRO A 4 4.30 -8.58 9.97
C PRO A 4 3.98 -8.74 11.46
N GLU A 5 4.24 -9.92 12.05
CA GLU A 5 4.00 -10.15 13.47
C GLU A 5 4.98 -9.39 14.38
N GLN A 6 6.22 -9.15 13.94
CA GLN A 6 7.17 -8.32 14.68
C GLN A 6 6.81 -6.83 14.62
N VAL A 7 6.27 -6.36 13.49
CA VAL A 7 5.91 -4.95 13.28
C VAL A 7 4.55 -4.60 13.90
N LYS A 8 3.62 -5.56 13.94
CA LYS A 8 2.25 -5.36 14.43
C LYS A 8 2.12 -4.63 15.77
N PRO A 9 2.90 -4.95 16.83
CA PRO A 9 2.78 -4.26 18.12
C PRO A 9 3.09 -2.77 18.04
N PHE A 10 3.83 -2.32 17.02
CA PHE A 10 4.19 -0.92 16.84
C PHE A 10 3.05 -0.06 16.29
N ILE A 11 1.94 -0.64 15.80
CA ILE A 11 0.76 0.13 15.37
C ILE A 11 0.25 1.04 16.51
N THR A 12 0.31 0.58 17.76
CA THR A 12 -0.13 1.35 18.93
C THR A 12 1.00 2.10 19.64
N HIS A 13 2.19 2.18 19.02
CA HIS A 13 3.34 2.88 19.58
C HIS A 13 3.01 4.37 19.86
N ALA A 14 3.56 4.92 20.94
CA ALA A 14 3.25 6.28 21.38
C ALA A 14 3.69 7.34 20.35
N ASP A 15 4.91 7.21 19.81
CA ASP A 15 5.43 8.08 18.75
C ASP A 15 4.68 7.84 17.42
N PRO A 16 3.97 8.85 16.87
CA PRO A 16 3.22 8.74 15.62
C PRO A 16 4.06 8.24 14.45
N LEU A 17 5.32 8.67 14.36
CA LEU A 17 6.21 8.29 13.26
C LEU A 17 6.47 6.78 13.22
N VAL A 18 6.63 6.17 14.40
CA VAL A 18 6.83 4.72 14.54
C VAL A 18 5.53 3.96 14.24
N SER A 19 4.40 4.44 14.79
CA SER A 19 3.10 3.79 14.53
C SER A 19 2.68 3.86 13.07
N ASN A 20 2.93 4.99 12.41
CA ASN A 20 2.59 5.16 11.00
C ASN A 20 3.51 4.35 10.10
N ALA A 21 4.81 4.26 10.41
CA ALA A 21 5.72 3.35 9.71
C ALA A 21 5.25 1.89 9.81
N ALA A 22 4.74 1.46 10.97
CA ALA A 22 4.18 0.12 11.14
C ALA A 22 2.91 -0.09 10.28
N ILE A 23 2.01 0.90 10.22
CA ILE A 23 0.81 0.84 9.37
C ILE A 23 1.22 0.75 7.88
N VAL A 24 2.15 1.59 7.44
CA VAL A 24 2.66 1.61 6.06
C VAL A 24 3.31 0.28 5.69
N PHE A 25 4.19 -0.25 6.54
CA PHE A 25 4.84 -1.55 6.32
C PHE A 25 3.82 -2.67 6.08
N LEU A 26 2.77 -2.75 6.91
CA LEU A 26 1.73 -3.77 6.76
C LEU A 26 0.87 -3.54 5.51
N ALA A 27 0.58 -2.28 5.17
CA ALA A 27 -0.20 -1.92 3.99
C ALA A 27 0.50 -2.32 2.68
N GLU A 28 1.79 -2.05 2.57
CA GLU A 28 2.55 -2.15 1.32
C GLU A 28 3.08 -3.56 1.02
N THR A 29 3.12 -4.42 2.03
CA THR A 29 3.59 -5.83 1.92
C THR A 29 2.46 -6.82 1.62
N TYR A 30 1.20 -6.35 1.58
CA TYR A 30 0.00 -7.17 1.36
C TYR A 30 -0.16 -8.35 2.33
N ASN A 31 0.45 -8.27 3.51
CA ASN A 31 0.38 -9.30 4.55
C ASN A 31 -0.16 -8.70 5.84
N TYR A 32 -1.48 -8.82 6.02
CA TYR A 32 -2.20 -8.18 7.11
C TYR A 32 -2.48 -9.15 8.25
N PRO A 33 -1.98 -8.89 9.46
CA PRO A 33 -2.46 -9.57 10.66
C PRO A 33 -3.96 -9.35 10.86
N LYS A 34 -4.68 -10.38 11.31
CA LYS A 34 -6.15 -10.34 11.46
C LYS A 34 -6.65 -9.25 12.40
N ASP A 35 -5.83 -8.86 13.37
CA ASP A 35 -6.11 -7.85 14.40
C ASP A 35 -5.57 -6.46 14.06
N ALA A 36 -4.93 -6.27 12.89
CA ALA A 36 -4.30 -5.00 12.52
C ALA A 36 -5.29 -3.83 12.51
N ALA A 37 -6.50 -4.02 11.97
CA ALA A 37 -7.53 -2.97 11.97
C ALA A 37 -7.94 -2.55 13.40
N ALA A 38 -8.06 -3.51 14.33
CA ALA A 38 -8.40 -3.20 15.72
C ALA A 38 -7.31 -2.36 16.40
N LEU A 39 -6.04 -2.69 16.15
CA LEU A 39 -4.90 -1.92 16.67
C LEU A 39 -4.84 -0.51 16.08
N VAL A 40 -5.18 -0.34 14.80
CA VAL A 40 -5.28 1.00 14.18
C VAL A 40 -6.38 1.82 14.86
N LEU A 41 -7.54 1.23 15.15
CA LEU A 41 -8.62 1.91 15.86
C LEU A 41 -8.24 2.24 17.32
N GLU A 42 -7.49 1.37 18.00
CA GLU A 42 -6.93 1.64 19.32
C GLU A 42 -5.98 2.84 19.29
N LYS A 43 -5.03 2.85 18.35
CA LYS A 43 -4.12 3.99 18.11
C LYS A 43 -4.89 5.26 17.82
N LEU A 44 -5.92 5.19 16.97
CA LEU A 44 -6.78 6.31 16.63
C LEU A 44 -7.46 6.87 17.89
N VAL A 45 -8.01 6.03 18.76
CA VAL A 45 -8.64 6.48 20.02
C VAL A 45 -7.62 7.16 20.94
N ALA A 46 -6.42 6.60 21.06
CA ALA A 46 -5.37 7.11 21.94
C ALA A 46 -4.67 8.38 21.42
N ALA A 47 -4.67 8.61 20.11
CA ALA A 47 -3.93 9.72 19.49
C ALA A 47 -4.47 11.10 19.94
N PRO A 48 -3.61 12.06 20.34
CA PRO A 48 -4.04 13.42 20.67
C PRO A 48 -4.70 14.14 19.48
N ASP A 49 -4.08 14.05 18.29
CA ASP A 49 -4.68 14.46 17.03
C ASP A 49 -5.01 13.20 16.20
N LYS A 50 -6.25 13.12 15.71
CA LYS A 50 -6.72 11.99 14.91
C LYS A 50 -6.17 12.02 13.49
N GLN A 51 -5.74 13.19 13.02
CA GLN A 51 -5.16 13.37 11.70
C GLN A 51 -3.74 12.78 11.59
N ASP A 52 -3.07 12.59 12.73
CA ASP A 52 -1.73 11.99 12.78
C ASP A 52 -1.73 10.48 12.48
N VAL A 53 -2.88 9.81 12.48
CA VAL A 53 -2.96 8.36 12.25
C VAL A 53 -3.18 8.09 10.76
N TYR A 54 -2.31 7.29 10.15
CA TYR A 54 -2.36 6.98 8.71
C TYR A 54 -3.49 6.02 8.31
N LEU A 55 -4.74 6.41 8.58
CA LEU A 55 -5.94 5.65 8.23
C LEU A 55 -6.06 5.36 6.73
N HIS A 56 -5.55 6.25 5.88
CA HIS A 56 -5.52 6.08 4.42
C HIS A 56 -4.73 4.83 3.97
N ARG A 57 -3.80 4.33 4.80
CA ARG A 57 -3.05 3.10 4.54
C ARG A 57 -3.69 1.84 5.14
N ALA A 58 -4.63 2.00 6.07
CA ALA A 58 -5.25 0.89 6.79
C ALA A 58 -6.54 0.35 6.13
N ARG A 59 -6.92 0.88 4.96
CA ARG A 59 -8.17 0.54 4.26
C ARG A 59 -8.36 -0.95 4.04
N SER A 60 -7.32 -1.63 3.58
CA SER A 60 -7.35 -3.06 3.23
C SER A 60 -7.19 -3.98 4.43
N PHE A 61 -7.06 -3.44 5.65
CA PHE A 61 -6.86 -4.26 6.84
C PHE A 61 -8.15 -5.04 7.17
N PRO A 62 -8.05 -6.33 7.54
CA PRO A 62 -9.21 -7.18 7.81
C PRO A 62 -10.13 -6.58 8.88
N GLN A 63 -11.41 -6.43 8.53
CA GLN A 63 -12.44 -5.93 9.44
C GLN A 63 -13.17 -7.08 10.13
N THR A 64 -13.75 -6.78 11.29
CA THR A 64 -14.59 -7.68 12.09
C THR A 64 -15.86 -6.96 12.51
N PRO A 65 -16.88 -7.67 13.02
CA PRO A 65 -18.05 -7.00 13.59
C PRO A 65 -17.68 -5.99 14.70
N ILE A 66 -16.63 -6.27 15.47
CA ILE A 66 -16.15 -5.39 16.55
C ILE A 66 -15.55 -4.10 15.98
N THR A 67 -14.70 -4.20 14.96
CA THR A 67 -14.07 -3.01 14.36
C THR A 67 -15.09 -2.14 13.63
N VAL A 68 -16.07 -2.75 12.95
CA VAL A 68 -17.20 -2.01 12.33
C VAL A 68 -18.02 -1.26 13.38
N GLN A 69 -18.39 -1.91 14.49
CA GLN A 69 -19.11 -1.23 15.57
C GLN A 69 -18.28 -0.12 16.22
N ALA A 70 -16.97 -0.32 16.38
CA ALA A 70 -16.07 0.70 16.90
C ALA A 70 -16.02 1.94 15.98
N MET A 71 -15.90 1.75 14.66
CA MET A 71 -15.94 2.86 13.70
C MET A 71 -17.26 3.63 13.76
N LEU A 72 -18.40 2.93 13.78
CA LEU A 72 -19.73 3.56 13.92
C LEU A 72 -19.86 4.36 15.22
N HIS A 73 -19.32 3.84 16.33
CA HIS A 73 -19.30 4.55 17.60
C HIS A 73 -18.47 5.83 17.53
N LEU A 74 -17.27 5.77 16.94
CA LEU A 74 -16.40 6.94 16.75
C LEU A 74 -17.08 8.05 15.94
N PHE A 75 -17.81 7.68 14.89
CA PHE A 75 -18.59 8.64 14.09
C PHE A 75 -19.73 9.26 14.89
N LYS A 76 -20.55 8.44 15.57
CA LYS A 76 -21.69 8.93 16.37
C LYS A 76 -21.27 9.81 17.54
N ALA A 77 -20.11 9.51 18.13
CA ALA A 77 -19.56 10.30 19.23
C ALA A 77 -18.85 11.59 18.76
N GLY A 78 -18.72 11.82 17.45
CA GLY A 78 -18.01 12.98 16.92
C GLY A 78 -16.51 12.97 17.24
N MET A 79 -15.91 11.79 17.50
CA MET A 79 -14.52 11.66 17.91
C MET A 79 -13.53 11.82 16.76
N VAL A 80 -14.01 11.80 15.51
CA VAL A 80 -13.21 11.96 14.30
C VAL A 80 -13.81 13.04 13.40
N THR A 81 -12.95 13.92 12.89
CA THR A 81 -13.30 15.06 12.02
C THR A 81 -12.29 15.21 10.89
N GLY A 82 -12.60 16.04 9.89
CA GLY A 82 -11.69 16.32 8.77
C GLY A 82 -11.23 15.06 8.04
N ASN A 83 -9.96 15.00 7.66
CA ASN A 83 -9.37 13.87 6.93
C ASN A 83 -9.48 12.54 7.69
N ALA A 84 -9.38 12.56 9.02
CA ALA A 84 -9.53 11.35 9.82
C ALA A 84 -10.94 10.74 9.67
N ARG A 85 -11.98 11.57 9.58
CA ARG A 85 -13.35 11.11 9.34
C ARG A 85 -13.49 10.47 7.94
N ILE A 86 -12.90 11.10 6.92
CA ILE A 86 -12.93 10.63 5.53
C ILE A 86 -12.21 9.28 5.38
N PHE A 87 -10.99 9.16 5.90
CA PHE A 87 -10.25 7.90 5.78
C PHE A 87 -10.86 6.79 6.64
N LEU A 88 -11.43 7.12 7.81
CA LEU A 88 -12.18 6.13 8.59
C LEU A 88 -13.43 5.67 7.84
N SER A 89 -14.10 6.52 7.06
CA SER A 89 -15.27 6.10 6.29
C SER A 89 -14.86 5.16 5.15
N TYR A 90 -13.71 5.38 4.51
CA TYR A 90 -13.17 4.42 3.54
C TYR A 90 -12.84 3.06 4.15
N MET A 91 -12.33 3.03 5.39
CA MET A 91 -12.14 1.76 6.13
C MET A 91 -13.48 1.08 6.43
N LEU A 92 -14.50 1.83 6.86
CA LEU A 92 -15.84 1.30 7.12
C LEU A 92 -16.45 0.73 5.84
N LEU A 93 -16.49 1.52 4.76
CA LEU A 93 -17.11 1.16 3.49
C LEU A 93 -16.32 0.07 2.75
N GLY A 94 -15.02 -0.06 3.01
CA GLY A 94 -14.19 -1.19 2.58
C GLY A 94 -14.46 -2.51 3.31
N SER A 95 -15.35 -2.54 4.31
CA SER A 95 -15.75 -3.79 4.98
C SER A 95 -16.54 -4.70 4.06
N SER A 96 -16.50 -6.01 4.32
CA SER A 96 -17.24 -6.97 3.50
C SER A 96 -18.76 -6.74 3.56
N PRO A 97 -19.51 -7.12 2.51
CA PRO A 97 -20.97 -7.00 2.50
C PRO A 97 -21.66 -7.63 3.71
N GLU A 98 -21.16 -8.75 4.22
CA GLU A 98 -21.69 -9.43 5.41
C GLU A 98 -21.57 -8.58 6.67
N LEU A 99 -20.52 -7.75 6.77
CA LEU A 99 -20.28 -6.84 7.88
C LEU A 99 -21.09 -5.54 7.74
N LEU A 100 -21.30 -5.07 6.51
CA LEU A 100 -22.06 -3.84 6.23
C LEU A 100 -23.57 -4.03 6.36
N LYS A 101 -24.12 -5.13 5.83
CA LYS A 101 -25.56 -5.43 5.82
C LYS A 101 -26.27 -5.24 7.17
N PRO A 102 -25.77 -5.77 8.32
CA PRO A 102 -26.46 -5.61 9.60
C PRO A 102 -26.41 -4.19 10.16
N VAL A 103 -25.57 -3.30 9.62
CA VAL A 103 -25.35 -1.95 10.14
C VAL A 103 -25.80 -0.83 9.20
N LEU A 104 -26.38 -1.13 8.03
CA LEU A 104 -26.83 -0.13 7.05
C LEU A 104 -27.67 0.99 7.67
N LYS A 105 -28.62 0.65 8.55
CA LYS A 105 -29.43 1.66 9.25
C LYS A 105 -28.59 2.58 10.14
N GLN A 106 -27.56 2.04 10.81
CA GLN A 106 -26.67 2.86 11.63
C GLN A 106 -25.79 3.76 10.77
N ILE A 107 -25.37 3.30 9.59
CA ILE A 107 -24.65 4.11 8.60
C ILE A 107 -25.55 5.26 8.14
N GLN A 108 -26.80 4.97 7.77
CA GLN A 108 -27.79 5.98 7.34
C GLN A 108 -28.03 7.07 8.41
N GLU A 109 -28.09 6.69 9.69
CA GLU A 109 -28.20 7.64 10.80
C GLU A 109 -26.98 8.57 10.92
N ILE A 110 -25.82 8.18 10.37
CA ILE A 110 -24.57 8.96 10.43
C ILE A 110 -24.42 9.81 9.17
N ASP A 111 -24.64 9.23 7.99
CA ASP A 111 -24.40 9.86 6.69
C ASP A 111 -25.18 9.11 5.59
N GLU A 112 -26.00 9.83 4.82
CA GLU A 112 -26.85 9.24 3.77
C GLU A 112 -26.02 8.78 2.56
N ASP A 113 -24.95 9.49 2.22
CA ASP A 113 -24.11 9.15 1.06
C ASP A 113 -23.34 7.84 1.34
N TRP A 114 -22.87 7.67 2.57
CA TRP A 114 -22.23 6.42 3.00
C TRP A 114 -23.21 5.25 3.03
N TYR A 115 -24.48 5.51 3.35
CA TYR A 115 -25.51 4.48 3.28
C TYR A 115 -25.72 4.01 1.84
N GLU A 116 -25.81 4.93 0.87
CA GLU A 116 -26.00 4.55 -0.52
C GLU A 116 -24.83 3.71 -1.06
N GLU A 117 -23.58 4.07 -0.73
CA GLU A 117 -22.42 3.27 -1.12
C GLU A 117 -22.41 1.89 -0.45
N ALA A 118 -22.63 1.83 0.88
CA ALA A 118 -22.68 0.56 1.60
C ALA A 118 -23.83 -0.34 1.10
N ALA A 119 -25.00 0.24 0.85
CA ALA A 119 -26.15 -0.46 0.30
C ALA A 119 -25.88 -0.95 -1.12
N GLN A 120 -25.17 -0.17 -1.94
CA GLN A 120 -24.73 -0.60 -3.27
C GLN A 120 -23.81 -1.82 -3.20
N ARG A 121 -22.81 -1.82 -2.31
CA ARG A 121 -21.91 -2.98 -2.11
C ARG A 121 -22.70 -4.23 -1.69
N VAL A 122 -23.64 -4.08 -0.76
CA VAL A 122 -24.53 -5.18 -0.36
C VAL A 122 -25.39 -5.67 -1.53
N ARG A 123 -26.00 -4.77 -2.31
CA ARG A 123 -26.78 -5.14 -3.51
C ARG A 123 -25.94 -5.90 -4.54
N ILE A 124 -24.71 -5.44 -4.81
CA ILE A 124 -23.78 -6.08 -5.74
C ILE A 124 -23.42 -7.49 -5.25
N SER A 125 -23.19 -7.67 -3.94
CA SER A 125 -22.93 -8.99 -3.35
C SER A 125 -24.10 -9.98 -3.48
N GLU A 126 -25.31 -9.49 -3.76
CA GLU A 126 -26.50 -10.33 -3.98
C GLU A 126 -26.77 -10.63 -5.46
N LEU A 127 -26.00 -10.04 -6.39
CA LEU A 127 -26.10 -10.32 -7.82
C LEU A 127 -25.64 -11.75 -8.16
N GLY A 128 -26.19 -12.27 -9.25
CA GLY A 128 -25.74 -13.54 -9.84
C GLY A 128 -24.38 -13.42 -10.52
N ASP A 129 -23.70 -14.55 -10.68
CA ASP A 129 -22.32 -14.60 -11.18
C ASP A 129 -22.14 -13.93 -12.56
N ASP A 130 -23.09 -14.15 -13.48
CA ASP A 130 -23.09 -13.53 -14.81
C ASP A 130 -23.30 -12.00 -14.74
N GLU A 131 -24.09 -11.53 -13.78
CA GLU A 131 -24.36 -10.11 -13.59
C GLU A 131 -23.12 -9.38 -13.06
N ILE A 132 -22.39 -9.97 -12.10
CA ILE A 132 -21.16 -9.37 -11.55
C ILE A 132 -20.06 -9.34 -12.61
N ARG A 133 -19.91 -10.41 -13.40
CA ARG A 133 -18.98 -10.43 -14.55
C ARG A 133 -19.31 -9.30 -15.54
N SER A 134 -20.60 -9.17 -15.88
CA SER A 134 -21.07 -8.13 -16.80
C SER A 134 -20.83 -6.73 -16.25
N LEU A 135 -21.05 -6.53 -14.95
CA LEU A 135 -20.83 -5.27 -14.27
C LEU A 135 -19.35 -4.87 -14.25
N LEU A 136 -18.44 -5.78 -13.91
CA LEU A 136 -16.99 -5.50 -13.99
C LEU A 136 -16.57 -5.11 -15.41
N ASN A 137 -17.07 -5.83 -16.43
CA ASN A 137 -16.78 -5.50 -17.83
C ASN A 137 -17.33 -4.12 -18.24
N GLU A 138 -18.52 -3.77 -17.77
CA GLU A 138 -19.10 -2.45 -18.01
C GLU A 138 -18.31 -1.33 -17.32
N GLU A 139 -17.96 -1.51 -16.05
CA GLU A 139 -17.26 -0.50 -15.27
C GLU A 139 -15.82 -0.29 -15.76
N THR A 140 -15.08 -1.37 -16.07
CA THR A 140 -13.75 -1.24 -16.67
C THR A 140 -13.82 -0.46 -18.00
N ARG A 141 -14.79 -0.75 -18.87
CA ARG A 141 -15.01 0.00 -20.12
C ARG A 141 -15.39 1.47 -19.89
N LYS A 142 -16.22 1.78 -18.88
CA LYS A 142 -16.61 3.16 -18.54
C LYS A 142 -15.44 3.99 -18.01
N ASN A 143 -14.50 3.33 -17.33
CA ASN A 143 -13.33 3.97 -16.74
C ASN A 143 -12.13 4.04 -17.72
N SER A 144 -12.12 3.23 -18.78
CA SER A 144 -11.10 3.32 -19.83
C SER A 144 -11.09 4.70 -20.51
N GLY A 145 -9.91 5.34 -20.50
CA GLY A 145 -9.69 6.67 -21.07
C GLY A 145 -10.08 7.84 -20.16
N ARG A 146 -10.46 7.59 -18.90
CA ARG A 146 -10.61 8.64 -17.89
C ARG A 146 -9.25 9.07 -17.34
N ASP A 147 -9.22 10.28 -16.79
CA ASP A 147 -8.09 10.75 -16.01
C ASP A 147 -7.97 9.93 -14.72
N TYR A 148 -6.74 9.78 -14.21
CA TYR A 148 -6.42 8.94 -13.04
C TYR A 148 -7.35 9.20 -11.84
N GLY A 149 -7.66 10.47 -11.55
CA GLY A 149 -8.50 10.86 -10.42
C GLY A 149 -10.00 10.58 -10.59
N ASP A 150 -10.46 10.26 -11.79
CA ASP A 150 -11.88 10.05 -12.13
C ASP A 150 -12.27 8.55 -12.22
N ILE A 151 -11.31 7.67 -11.95
CA ILE A 151 -11.50 6.22 -11.95
C ILE A 151 -12.10 5.79 -10.62
N ASP A 152 -13.18 5.01 -10.68
CA ASP A 152 -13.80 4.41 -9.49
C ASP A 152 -13.05 3.13 -9.06
N TYR A 153 -11.86 3.33 -8.49
CA TYR A 153 -11.02 2.23 -8.00
C TYR A 153 -11.73 1.38 -6.95
N ASP A 154 -12.57 2.03 -6.14
CA ASP A 154 -13.26 1.42 -5.00
C ASP A 154 -14.26 0.36 -5.45
N LEU A 155 -15.07 0.70 -6.44
CA LEU A 155 -16.02 -0.22 -7.04
C LEU A 155 -15.29 -1.31 -7.83
N LEU A 156 -14.28 -0.95 -8.61
CA LEU A 156 -13.55 -1.91 -9.44
C LEU A 156 -12.78 -2.95 -8.60
N ASP A 157 -12.09 -2.52 -7.53
CA ASP A 157 -11.40 -3.41 -6.60
C ASP A 157 -12.37 -4.34 -5.86
N PHE A 158 -13.54 -3.81 -5.48
CA PHE A 158 -14.59 -4.61 -4.86
C PHE A 158 -15.14 -5.67 -5.84
N LEU A 159 -15.50 -5.29 -7.07
CA LEU A 159 -15.97 -6.22 -8.09
C LEU A 159 -14.94 -7.30 -8.41
N LEU A 160 -13.67 -6.92 -8.58
CA LEU A 160 -12.61 -7.92 -8.79
C LEU A 160 -12.50 -8.89 -7.61
N SER A 161 -12.62 -8.40 -6.38
CA SER A 161 -12.54 -9.24 -5.19
C SER A 161 -13.72 -10.21 -5.11
N GLU A 162 -14.94 -9.76 -5.42
CA GLU A 162 -16.11 -10.64 -5.55
C GLU A 162 -15.90 -11.73 -6.61
N LEU A 163 -15.36 -11.39 -7.78
CA LEU A 163 -15.06 -12.38 -8.81
C LEU A 163 -14.05 -13.44 -8.36
N ILE A 164 -13.02 -13.04 -7.61
CA ILE A 164 -11.98 -13.95 -7.12
C ILE A 164 -12.54 -14.84 -5.99
N GLU A 165 -13.23 -14.26 -5.02
CA GLU A 165 -13.79 -14.99 -3.86
C GLU A 165 -14.85 -16.02 -4.27
N ARG A 166 -15.59 -15.74 -5.34
CA ARG A 166 -16.57 -16.65 -5.95
C ARG A 166 -15.96 -17.62 -6.97
N GLU A 167 -14.63 -17.61 -7.14
CA GLU A 167 -13.90 -18.46 -8.09
C GLU A 167 -14.37 -18.28 -9.56
N LEU A 168 -14.84 -17.08 -9.91
CA LEU A 168 -15.38 -16.75 -11.23
C LEU A 168 -14.30 -16.44 -12.27
N LEU A 169 -13.03 -16.32 -11.86
CA LEU A 169 -11.90 -16.12 -12.75
C LEU A 169 -11.03 -17.38 -12.76
N GLN A 170 -10.93 -18.02 -13.91
CA GLN A 170 -10.09 -19.19 -14.09
C GLN A 170 -8.70 -18.77 -14.59
N PRO A 171 -7.59 -19.30 -14.03
CA PRO A 171 -6.24 -18.84 -14.36
C PRO A 171 -5.92 -18.80 -15.86
N ARG A 172 -6.32 -19.84 -16.59
CA ARG A 172 -6.07 -19.92 -18.03
C ARG A 172 -6.85 -18.86 -18.81
N GLU A 173 -8.15 -18.74 -18.54
CA GLU A 173 -9.01 -17.78 -19.22
C GLU A 173 -8.59 -16.34 -18.92
N THR A 174 -8.22 -16.07 -17.66
CA THR A 174 -7.70 -14.76 -17.23
C THR A 174 -6.42 -14.39 -17.99
N MET A 175 -5.52 -15.34 -18.18
CA MET A 175 -4.28 -15.10 -18.92
C MET A 175 -4.47 -15.00 -20.42
N ASP A 176 -5.35 -15.81 -21.00
CA ASP A 176 -5.70 -15.75 -22.43
C ASP A 176 -6.29 -14.36 -22.75
N GLU A 177 -7.24 -13.87 -21.93
CA GLU A 177 -7.82 -12.53 -22.05
C GLU A 177 -6.77 -11.43 -21.83
N LEU A 178 -5.94 -11.55 -20.79
CA LEU A 178 -4.90 -10.57 -20.48
C LEU A 178 -3.91 -10.42 -21.64
N GLN A 179 -3.44 -11.53 -22.22
CA GLN A 179 -2.50 -11.48 -23.35
C GLN A 179 -3.11 -10.81 -24.58
N GLU A 180 -4.37 -11.13 -24.89
CA GLU A 180 -5.08 -10.52 -26.00
C GLU A 180 -5.23 -9.01 -25.81
N LEU A 181 -5.72 -8.57 -24.64
CA LEU A 181 -5.97 -7.16 -24.38
C LEU A 181 -4.68 -6.36 -24.20
N TYR A 182 -3.66 -6.93 -23.57
CA TYR A 182 -2.35 -6.29 -23.42
C TYR A 182 -1.70 -5.98 -24.76
N THR A 183 -1.87 -6.86 -25.77
CA THR A 183 -1.36 -6.61 -27.12
C THR A 183 -2.10 -5.46 -27.82
N GLN A 184 -3.37 -5.21 -27.47
CA GLN A 184 -4.19 -4.18 -28.08
C GLN A 184 -4.00 -2.82 -27.41
N ASP A 185 -4.12 -2.80 -26.08
CA ASP A 185 -4.01 -1.61 -25.24
C ASP A 185 -3.61 -2.02 -23.80
N PRO A 186 -2.31 -1.95 -23.47
CA PRO A 186 -1.81 -2.20 -22.11
C PRO A 186 -2.44 -1.28 -21.06
N THR A 187 -2.83 -0.06 -21.44
CA THR A 187 -3.30 0.98 -20.52
C THR A 187 -4.81 0.93 -20.30
N ASN A 188 -5.51 0.00 -20.98
CA ASN A 188 -6.93 -0.21 -20.76
C ASN A 188 -7.17 -0.67 -19.32
N ILE A 189 -8.21 -0.12 -18.68
CA ILE A 189 -8.56 -0.47 -17.28
C ILE A 189 -8.85 -1.96 -17.15
N ARG A 190 -9.44 -2.61 -18.16
CA ARG A 190 -9.63 -4.06 -18.15
C ARG A 190 -8.30 -4.81 -18.09
N THR A 191 -7.31 -4.40 -18.90
CA THR A 191 -5.96 -4.99 -18.90
C THR A 191 -5.29 -4.84 -17.53
N ILE A 192 -5.36 -3.64 -16.95
CA ILE A 192 -4.79 -3.32 -15.65
C ILE A 192 -5.43 -4.18 -14.53
N TYR A 193 -6.76 -4.32 -14.54
CA TYR A 193 -7.45 -5.16 -13.56
C TYR A 193 -7.22 -6.66 -13.77
N LEU A 194 -6.92 -7.11 -14.99
CA LEU A 194 -6.50 -8.48 -15.26
C LEU A 194 -5.07 -8.77 -14.75
N ILE A 195 -4.16 -7.78 -14.77
CA ILE A 195 -2.85 -7.86 -14.11
C ILE A 195 -3.05 -8.08 -12.60
N GLN A 196 -3.90 -7.26 -11.98
CA GLN A 196 -4.21 -7.38 -10.56
C GLN A 196 -4.84 -8.75 -10.25
N ALA A 197 -5.79 -9.22 -11.08
CA ALA A 197 -6.40 -10.54 -10.97
C ALA A 197 -5.37 -11.67 -11.02
N ALA A 198 -4.50 -11.66 -12.02
CA ALA A 198 -3.47 -12.69 -12.21
C ALA A 198 -2.52 -12.79 -11.00
N SER A 199 -2.16 -11.64 -10.40
CA SER A 199 -1.32 -11.61 -9.19
C SER A 199 -2.04 -12.14 -7.95
N LYS A 200 -3.34 -11.84 -7.78
CA LYS A 200 -4.17 -12.35 -6.68
C LYS A 200 -4.42 -13.86 -6.82
N LEU A 201 -4.59 -14.34 -8.06
CA LEU A 201 -4.73 -15.76 -8.41
C LEU A 201 -3.41 -16.55 -8.45
N LYS A 202 -2.25 -15.88 -8.21
CA LYS A 202 -0.91 -16.47 -8.21
C LYS A 202 -0.54 -17.16 -9.53
N ILE A 203 -0.88 -16.54 -10.66
CA ILE A 203 -0.60 -17.10 -11.98
C ILE A 203 0.87 -16.86 -12.36
N ALA A 204 1.76 -17.80 -12.04
CA ALA A 204 3.22 -17.63 -12.19
C ALA A 204 3.69 -17.19 -13.60
N TYR A 205 3.02 -17.62 -14.66
CA TYR A 205 3.43 -17.28 -16.03
C TYR A 205 2.98 -15.88 -16.50
N VAL A 206 2.42 -15.05 -15.61
CA VAL A 206 2.17 -13.62 -15.87
C VAL A 206 3.44 -12.76 -15.82
N LEU A 207 4.50 -13.25 -15.14
CA LEU A 207 5.71 -12.47 -14.85
C LEU A 207 6.30 -11.72 -16.05
N PRO A 208 6.42 -12.30 -17.27
CA PRO A 208 6.93 -11.56 -18.42
C PRO A 208 6.13 -10.30 -18.77
N LEU A 209 4.79 -10.35 -18.64
CA LEU A 209 3.94 -9.18 -18.86
C LEU A 209 4.10 -8.14 -17.75
N LEU A 210 4.28 -8.57 -16.49
CA LEU A 210 4.51 -7.64 -15.38
C LEU A 210 5.84 -6.89 -15.54
N TYR A 211 6.89 -7.57 -15.99
CA TYR A 211 8.19 -6.92 -16.23
C TYR A 211 8.15 -5.92 -17.37
N ASP A 212 7.33 -6.16 -18.40
CA ASP A 212 7.11 -5.22 -19.49
C ASP A 212 6.26 -4.03 -19.02
N ALA A 213 5.15 -4.30 -18.32
CA ALA A 213 4.24 -3.30 -17.78
C ALA A 213 4.93 -2.35 -16.78
N LEU A 214 5.88 -2.86 -15.98
CA LEU A 214 6.67 -2.08 -15.04
C LEU A 214 7.48 -0.96 -15.73
N LYS A 215 7.81 -1.12 -17.02
CA LYS A 215 8.55 -0.13 -17.82
C LYS A 215 7.63 0.87 -18.53
N SER A 216 6.33 0.83 -18.28
CA SER A 216 5.38 1.72 -18.93
C SER A 216 5.55 3.15 -18.44
N ASP A 217 5.43 4.12 -19.37
CA ASP A 217 5.27 5.54 -19.04
C ASP A 217 3.87 5.87 -18.48
N ASN A 218 2.96 4.88 -18.43
CA ASN A 218 1.66 5.03 -17.78
C ASN A 218 1.79 4.67 -16.29
N ASP A 219 1.70 5.68 -15.43
CA ASP A 219 1.89 5.54 -13.98
C ASP A 219 0.99 4.46 -13.36
N LEU A 220 -0.29 4.39 -13.76
CA LEU A 220 -1.23 3.41 -13.22
C LEU A 220 -0.83 1.97 -13.61
N LEU A 221 -0.45 1.74 -14.87
CA LEU A 221 0.01 0.43 -15.33
C LEU A 221 1.31 0.00 -14.62
N ALA A 222 2.28 0.91 -14.50
CA ALA A 222 3.54 0.66 -13.84
C ALA A 222 3.36 0.37 -12.33
N GLU A 223 2.50 1.14 -11.64
CA GLU A 223 2.16 0.93 -10.23
C GLU A 223 1.48 -0.42 -10.01
N GLN A 224 0.49 -0.77 -10.85
CA GLN A 224 -0.20 -2.06 -10.74
C GLN A 224 0.71 -3.25 -11.08
N ALA A 225 1.68 -3.08 -11.99
CA ALA A 225 2.70 -4.08 -12.25
C ALA A 225 3.64 -4.25 -11.05
N ALA A 226 4.09 -3.16 -10.43
CA ALA A 226 4.91 -3.20 -9.22
C ALA A 226 4.17 -3.91 -8.07
N ASP A 227 2.91 -3.56 -7.83
CA ASP A 227 2.05 -4.21 -6.85
C ASP A 227 1.86 -5.70 -7.10
N ALA A 228 1.63 -6.08 -8.36
CA ALA A 228 1.51 -7.46 -8.78
C ALA A 228 2.82 -8.23 -8.51
N LEU A 229 3.99 -7.66 -8.81
CA LEU A 229 5.29 -8.26 -8.54
C LEU A 229 5.54 -8.46 -7.03
N VAL A 230 5.17 -7.47 -6.20
CA VAL A 230 5.24 -7.59 -4.73
C VAL A 230 4.36 -8.74 -4.24
N ARG A 231 3.13 -8.85 -4.75
CA ARG A 231 2.22 -9.96 -4.39
C ARG A 231 2.76 -11.31 -4.85
N MET A 232 3.40 -11.38 -6.02
CA MET A 232 4.00 -12.62 -6.52
C MET A 232 5.18 -13.06 -5.64
N GLY A 233 6.03 -12.11 -5.24
CA GLY A 233 6.96 -12.26 -4.12
C GLY A 233 7.79 -13.54 -4.12
N SER A 234 8.50 -13.82 -5.22
CA SER A 234 9.34 -15.01 -5.40
C SER A 234 10.80 -14.65 -5.67
N ASP A 235 11.72 -15.58 -5.43
CA ASP A 235 13.15 -15.40 -5.78
C ASP A 235 13.33 -15.15 -7.29
N GLU A 236 12.50 -15.73 -8.15
CA GLU A 236 12.51 -15.47 -9.60
C GLU A 236 12.23 -13.98 -9.91
N VAL A 237 11.29 -13.35 -9.20
CA VAL A 237 11.03 -11.91 -9.31
C VAL A 237 12.27 -11.12 -8.89
N ILE A 238 12.89 -11.49 -7.78
CA ILE A 238 14.07 -10.79 -7.26
C ILE A 238 15.24 -10.89 -8.25
N GLU A 239 15.55 -12.10 -8.74
CA GLU A 239 16.62 -12.34 -9.70
C GLU A 239 16.41 -11.52 -10.99
N TYR A 240 15.18 -11.49 -11.51
CA TYR A 240 14.88 -10.73 -12.73
C TYR A 240 14.99 -9.22 -12.50
N LEU A 241 14.47 -8.70 -11.39
CA LEU A 241 14.55 -7.27 -11.08
C LEU A 241 16.00 -6.83 -10.80
N VAL A 242 16.84 -7.67 -10.20
CA VAL A 242 18.28 -7.39 -10.06
C VAL A 242 18.93 -7.30 -11.43
N LYS A 243 18.62 -8.22 -12.35
CA LYS A 243 19.11 -8.15 -13.73
C LYS A 243 18.64 -6.85 -14.41
N MET A 244 17.35 -6.55 -14.33
CA MET A 244 16.76 -5.33 -14.89
C MET A 244 17.45 -4.07 -14.34
N TYR A 245 17.69 -4.00 -13.03
CA TYR A 245 18.37 -2.87 -12.40
C TYR A 245 19.77 -2.63 -12.98
N ASN A 246 20.49 -3.68 -13.36
CA ASN A 246 21.85 -3.57 -13.90
C ASN A 246 21.90 -3.25 -15.40
N GLU A 247 20.83 -3.54 -16.13
CA GLU A 247 20.78 -3.39 -17.59
C GLU A 247 20.08 -2.09 -18.01
N GLU A 248 19.10 -1.63 -17.23
CA GLU A 248 18.30 -0.45 -17.51
C GLU A 248 18.96 0.86 -17.04
N LYS A 249 18.50 1.97 -17.62
CA LYS A 249 19.04 3.32 -17.32
C LYS A 249 17.99 4.32 -16.87
N ASP A 250 16.71 3.98 -17.00
CA ASP A 250 15.64 4.86 -16.55
C ASP A 250 15.66 4.97 -15.02
N GLY A 251 15.93 6.18 -14.53
CA GLY A 251 16.02 6.44 -13.10
C GLY A 251 14.72 6.14 -12.36
N PHE A 252 13.55 6.40 -12.96
CA PHE A 252 12.26 6.15 -12.31
C PHE A 252 12.01 4.65 -12.13
N LEU A 253 12.25 3.87 -13.18
CA LEU A 253 12.21 2.41 -13.11
C LEU A 253 13.16 1.85 -12.03
N LEU A 254 14.39 2.35 -11.95
CA LEU A 254 15.35 1.88 -10.93
C LEU A 254 14.89 2.21 -9.50
N LEU A 255 14.29 3.38 -9.29
CA LEU A 255 13.69 3.74 -8.00
C LEU A 255 12.49 2.84 -7.66
N ALA A 256 11.65 2.51 -8.64
CA ALA A 256 10.53 1.59 -8.47
C ALA A 256 11.00 0.17 -8.12
N ILE A 257 12.07 -0.33 -8.75
CA ILE A 257 12.67 -1.62 -8.42
C ILE A 257 13.16 -1.66 -6.97
N ALA A 258 13.85 -0.61 -6.51
CA ALA A 258 14.27 -0.50 -5.12
C ALA A 258 13.07 -0.48 -4.16
N ASP A 259 11.95 0.15 -4.55
CA ASP A 259 10.70 0.13 -3.78
C ASP A 259 10.07 -1.26 -3.70
N ILE A 260 10.03 -2.00 -4.81
CA ILE A 260 9.54 -3.38 -4.86
C ILE A 260 10.34 -4.27 -3.92
N PHE A 261 11.67 -4.16 -3.90
CA PHE A 261 12.51 -4.90 -2.96
C PHE A 261 12.21 -4.58 -1.49
N ALA A 262 11.82 -3.34 -1.17
CA ALA A 262 11.45 -2.96 0.20
C ALA A 262 10.16 -3.63 0.69
N ARG A 263 9.37 -4.18 -0.24
CA ARG A 263 8.02 -4.70 0.00
C ARG A 263 7.92 -6.21 -0.14
N ILE A 264 8.91 -6.86 -0.77
CA ILE A 264 9.04 -8.32 -0.80
C ILE A 264 9.84 -8.77 0.42
N LEU A 265 9.18 -9.48 1.35
CA LEU A 265 9.75 -9.90 2.62
C LEU A 265 10.56 -11.22 2.52
N LEU A 266 11.46 -11.31 1.54
CA LEU A 266 12.38 -12.44 1.36
C LEU A 266 13.83 -12.03 1.68
N PRO A 267 14.67 -12.91 2.27
CA PRO A 267 16.09 -12.62 2.49
C PRO A 267 16.84 -12.20 1.21
N SER A 268 16.48 -12.78 0.07
CA SER A 268 17.02 -12.42 -1.24
C SER A 268 16.77 -10.96 -1.63
N SER A 269 15.73 -10.32 -1.09
CA SER A 269 15.45 -8.89 -1.30
C SER A 269 16.43 -8.01 -0.53
N GLU A 270 16.75 -8.36 0.72
CA GLU A 270 17.80 -7.67 1.50
C GLU A 270 19.18 -7.87 0.84
N GLU A 271 19.51 -9.11 0.43
CA GLU A 271 20.76 -9.41 -0.26
C GLU A 271 20.90 -8.62 -1.56
N ALA A 272 19.83 -8.54 -2.36
CA ALA A 272 19.79 -7.74 -3.58
C ALA A 272 20.05 -6.26 -3.30
N LEU A 273 19.36 -5.66 -2.32
CA LEU A 273 19.54 -4.26 -1.95
C LEU A 273 20.98 -3.96 -1.50
N ILE A 274 21.59 -4.84 -0.70
CA ILE A 274 22.99 -4.69 -0.27
C ILE A 274 23.93 -4.75 -1.48
N ALA A 275 23.79 -5.76 -2.34
CA ALA A 275 24.65 -5.94 -3.51
C ALA A 275 24.50 -4.81 -4.54
N LEU A 276 23.30 -4.24 -4.69
CA LEU A 276 23.07 -3.06 -5.53
C LEU A 276 23.70 -1.80 -4.92
N LEU A 277 23.57 -1.63 -3.61
CA LEU A 277 24.12 -0.47 -2.89
C LEU A 277 25.65 -0.41 -2.97
N GLU A 278 26.35 -1.55 -2.91
CA GLU A 278 27.81 -1.62 -2.99
C GLU A 278 28.40 -1.11 -4.32
N LYS A 279 27.61 -1.11 -5.40
CA LYS A 279 28.05 -0.72 -6.75
C LYS A 279 27.34 0.50 -7.32
N GLU A 280 26.36 1.05 -6.60
CA GLU A 280 25.62 2.23 -7.04
C GLU A 280 26.46 3.49 -6.89
N ASP A 281 26.42 4.36 -7.90
CA ASP A 281 27.16 5.62 -7.93
C ASP A 281 26.25 6.86 -7.96
N HIS A 282 24.95 6.67 -8.23
CA HIS A 282 24.00 7.76 -8.27
C HIS A 282 23.37 8.03 -6.92
N PHE A 283 23.57 9.25 -6.46
CA PHE A 283 23.30 9.65 -5.09
C PHE A 283 21.85 9.43 -4.61
N THR A 284 20.86 9.83 -5.42
CA THR A 284 19.44 9.61 -5.10
C THR A 284 19.09 8.12 -5.04
N ARG A 285 19.76 7.27 -5.82
CA ARG A 285 19.52 5.81 -5.81
C ARG A 285 20.18 5.14 -4.61
N ILE A 286 21.37 5.59 -4.20
CA ILE A 286 21.99 5.18 -2.92
C ILE A 286 21.04 5.49 -1.75
N ALA A 287 20.45 6.69 -1.73
CA ALA A 287 19.47 7.06 -0.71
C ALA A 287 18.22 6.15 -0.75
N LYS A 288 17.66 5.89 -1.93
CA LYS A 288 16.49 5.00 -2.06
C LYS A 288 16.80 3.55 -1.65
N LEU A 289 17.95 3.00 -2.02
CA LEU A 289 18.38 1.66 -1.60
C LEU A 289 18.56 1.57 -0.08
N ALA A 290 19.15 2.60 0.54
CA ALA A 290 19.29 2.68 1.99
C ALA A 290 17.94 2.80 2.71
N ASP A 291 16.99 3.56 2.15
CA ASP A 291 15.60 3.63 2.62
C ASP A 291 14.90 2.27 2.56
N SER A 292 15.01 1.58 1.43
CA SER A 292 14.46 0.24 1.26
C SER A 292 15.00 -0.75 2.30
N LEU A 293 16.30 -0.68 2.61
CA LEU A 293 16.90 -1.46 3.70
C LEU A 293 16.33 -1.08 5.08
N CYS A 294 16.08 0.21 5.35
CA CYS A 294 15.43 0.65 6.58
C CYS A 294 14.01 0.06 6.72
N ARG A 295 13.22 0.12 5.64
CA ARG A 295 11.84 -0.39 5.57
C ARG A 295 11.76 -1.90 5.76
N LEU A 296 12.77 -2.65 5.29
CA LEU A 296 12.91 -4.08 5.59
C LEU A 296 13.39 -4.38 7.02
N GLY A 297 13.82 -3.38 7.80
CA GLY A 297 14.45 -3.62 9.10
C GLY A 297 15.81 -4.30 8.97
N SER A 298 16.60 -3.90 7.97
CA SER A 298 17.98 -4.35 7.79
C SER A 298 18.93 -3.50 8.63
N GLU A 299 19.83 -4.16 9.36
CA GLU A 299 20.89 -3.47 10.10
C GLU A 299 21.95 -2.85 9.18
N ASN A 300 22.05 -3.33 7.94
CA ASN A 300 23.02 -2.82 6.96
C ASN A 300 22.69 -1.40 6.48
N ALA A 301 21.46 -0.91 6.73
CA ALA A 301 21.08 0.46 6.42
C ALA A 301 21.83 1.49 7.29
N VAL A 302 22.10 1.17 8.56
CA VAL A 302 22.59 2.12 9.57
C VAL A 302 23.86 2.87 9.14
N PRO A 303 24.98 2.20 8.79
CA PRO A 303 26.21 2.92 8.44
C PRO A 303 26.04 3.81 7.20
N VAL A 304 25.23 3.37 6.24
CA VAL A 304 24.98 4.12 5.00
C VAL A 304 24.14 5.35 5.27
N VAL A 305 23.04 5.20 6.03
CA VAL A 305 22.19 6.35 6.39
C VAL A 305 22.95 7.35 7.27
N GLN A 306 23.76 6.90 8.22
CA GLN A 306 24.60 7.80 9.02
C GLN A 306 25.55 8.62 8.15
N GLU A 307 26.11 8.05 7.09
CA GLU A 307 26.97 8.79 6.16
C GLU A 307 26.16 9.75 5.29
N LEU A 308 25.06 9.29 4.69
CA LEU A 308 24.18 10.11 3.85
C LEU A 308 23.62 11.32 4.61
N VAL A 309 23.24 11.15 5.88
CA VAL A 309 22.78 12.27 6.71
C VAL A 309 23.88 13.31 6.95
N LYS A 310 25.15 12.90 7.05
CA LYS A 310 26.29 13.83 7.24
C LYS A 310 26.63 14.61 5.98
N ILE A 311 26.66 13.94 4.83
CA ILE A 311 27.02 14.56 3.55
C ILE A 311 25.83 15.25 2.87
N GLY A 312 24.62 15.05 3.40
CA GLY A 312 23.34 15.52 2.87
C GLY A 312 22.78 14.54 1.84
N TYR A 313 21.46 14.44 1.72
CA TYR A 313 20.78 13.57 0.72
C TYR A 313 19.60 14.31 0.11
N ASP A 314 19.07 13.77 -0.99
CA ASP A 314 17.92 14.32 -1.68
C ASP A 314 16.64 14.07 -0.87
N LYS A 315 16.29 15.04 -0.02
CA LYS A 315 15.11 14.99 0.84
C LYS A 315 13.79 15.10 0.07
N ASP A 316 13.82 15.61 -1.16
CA ASP A 316 12.61 15.70 -1.99
C ASP A 316 12.16 14.31 -2.48
N TYR A 317 13.07 13.33 -2.47
CA TYR A 317 12.80 11.96 -2.92
C TYR A 317 12.70 10.93 -1.78
N VAL A 318 13.41 11.12 -0.66
CA VAL A 318 13.47 10.12 0.41
C VAL A 318 13.56 10.78 1.78
N GLU A 319 12.71 10.38 2.73
CA GLU A 319 12.74 10.86 4.11
C GLU A 319 13.63 9.95 5.01
N LEU A 320 14.93 9.84 4.69
CA LEU A 320 15.83 8.84 5.28
C LEU A 320 15.89 8.83 6.82
N LYS A 321 15.84 10.01 7.45
CA LYS A 321 15.85 10.12 8.92
C LYS A 321 14.63 9.47 9.55
N GLU A 322 13.46 9.60 8.92
CA GLU A 322 12.23 8.98 9.40
C GLU A 322 12.33 7.47 9.31
N SER A 323 12.74 6.97 8.13
CA SER A 323 12.88 5.53 7.87
C SER A 323 13.87 4.86 8.84
N ILE A 324 15.06 5.44 9.04
CA ILE A 324 16.05 4.85 9.95
C ILE A 324 15.63 4.95 11.40
N TYR A 325 14.97 6.05 11.81
CA TYR A 325 14.48 6.20 13.18
C TYR A 325 13.41 5.16 13.48
N ALA A 326 12.38 5.06 12.64
CA ALA A 326 11.31 4.07 12.83
C ALA A 326 11.89 2.64 12.86
N SER A 327 12.80 2.35 11.92
CA SER A 327 13.48 1.05 11.84
C SER A 327 14.27 0.72 13.11
N CYS A 328 15.04 1.67 13.64
CA CYS A 328 15.82 1.45 14.87
C CYS A 328 14.92 1.27 16.10
N VAL A 329 13.88 2.09 16.24
CA VAL A 329 12.93 1.97 17.36
C VAL A 329 12.22 0.61 17.32
N MET A 330 11.76 0.17 16.14
CA MET A 330 11.10 -1.13 15.99
C MET A 330 12.02 -2.31 16.27
N GLN A 331 13.32 -2.17 16.03
CA GLN A 331 14.34 -3.18 16.37
C GLN A 331 14.82 -3.09 17.83
N GLY A 332 14.41 -2.08 18.59
CA GLY A 332 14.94 -1.80 19.93
C GLY A 332 16.42 -1.38 19.92
N ARG A 333 16.90 -0.85 18.80
CA ARG A 333 18.29 -0.43 18.60
C ARG A 333 18.48 1.00 19.08
N MET A 334 19.49 1.21 19.93
CA MET A 334 19.89 2.54 20.38
C MET A 334 21.03 3.07 19.51
N LEU A 335 20.81 4.21 18.85
CA LEU A 335 21.90 5.00 18.26
C LEU A 335 22.00 6.35 19.00
N PRO A 336 23.22 6.88 19.22
CA PRO A 336 23.40 8.20 19.83
C PRO A 336 22.64 9.33 19.11
N GLU A 337 22.43 9.19 17.81
CA GLU A 337 21.82 10.19 16.94
C GLU A 337 20.29 10.16 16.92
N LEU A 338 19.62 9.10 17.41
CA LEU A 338 18.16 8.94 17.27
C LEU A 338 17.38 10.10 17.89
N ASP A 339 17.74 10.52 19.11
CA ASP A 339 17.09 11.63 19.79
C ASP A 339 17.27 12.95 19.02
N GLN A 340 18.43 13.13 18.40
CA GLN A 340 18.70 14.30 17.57
C GLN A 340 17.85 14.25 16.30
N TRP A 341 17.87 13.16 15.55
CA TRP A 341 17.08 13.01 14.32
C TRP A 341 15.59 13.17 14.59
N ARG A 342 15.07 12.64 15.71
CA ARG A 342 13.66 12.80 16.04
C ARG A 342 13.25 14.24 16.29
N ARG A 343 14.12 15.02 16.95
CA ARG A 343 13.90 16.47 17.15
C ARG A 343 13.94 17.23 15.83
N GLU A 344 14.93 16.94 14.98
CA GLU A 344 15.06 17.57 13.67
C GLU A 344 13.84 17.28 12.78
N ILE A 345 13.35 16.04 12.76
CA ILE A 345 12.10 15.69 12.05
C ILE A 345 10.92 16.51 12.59
N ALA A 346 10.76 16.60 13.92
CA ALA A 346 9.67 17.37 14.52
C ALA A 346 9.73 18.87 14.16
N GLU A 347 10.93 19.46 14.13
CA GLU A 347 11.14 20.85 13.72
C GLU A 347 10.81 21.06 12.24
N GLU A 348 11.17 20.10 11.37
CA GLU A 348 10.85 20.11 9.94
C GLU A 348 9.34 19.99 9.69
N ASP A 349 8.65 19.11 10.42
CA ASP A 349 7.18 18.94 10.37
C ASP A 349 6.45 20.22 10.80
N GLU A 350 6.83 20.81 11.94
CA GLU A 350 6.23 22.04 12.44
C GLU A 350 6.44 23.21 11.46
N ALA A 351 7.62 23.28 10.83
CA ALA A 351 7.90 24.27 9.80
C ALA A 351 7.04 24.06 8.54
N ARG A 352 6.83 22.81 8.13
CA ARG A 352 5.98 22.45 6.97
C ARG A 352 4.52 22.83 7.25
N GLU A 353 3.99 22.52 8.44
CA GLU A 353 2.64 22.91 8.84
C GLU A 353 2.42 24.43 8.85
N LYS A 354 3.39 25.19 9.38
CA LYS A 354 3.31 26.66 9.40
C LYS A 354 3.26 27.25 7.99
N ARG A 355 4.00 26.67 7.04
CA ARG A 355 3.99 27.11 5.63
C ARG A 355 2.68 26.78 4.92
N LEU A 356 1.97 25.73 5.32
CA LEU A 356 0.67 25.36 4.74
C LEU A 356 -0.49 26.19 5.31
N ARG A 357 -0.34 26.73 6.53
CA ARG A 357 -1.37 27.53 7.21
C ARG A 357 -1.27 29.05 6.96
N GLY A 358 -0.12 29.55 6.54
CA GLY A 358 0.14 30.96 6.22
C GLY A 358 0.14 31.20 4.73
#